data_AF-A0A951YD43-F1
#
_entry.id   AF-A0A951YD43-F1
#
_cell.length_a   1.000
_cell.length_b   1.000
_cell.length_c   1.000
_cell.angle_alpha   90.00
_cell.angle_beta   90.00
_cell.angle_gamma   90.00
#
_symmetry.space_group_name_H-M   'P 1'
#
loop_
_entity.id
_entity.type
_entity.pdbx_description
1 polymer ?
#
loop_
_entity_poly.entity_id
_entity_poly.type
_entity_poly.pdbx_seq_one_letter_code
_entity_poly.pdbx_strand_id
1 'polypeptide(L)'
;MPVNIIITAFFELLAIMAGLYCWKELSLPYRFLLVQVVLAIIFEITGWAINKFLFVNNLWLFNIYVIIEVWLLGLVCSMFITTKKIKTLIRLLLVLITIGWIAGVIVKGFFEFNNWVVVAMAIFCVVFYMIALFNSSIFGHKKVLAQPFFLVAIAIIIYYATIIPLIGLMNQLVRDNLYIANRLFKINASVAILRYALIAIAFYLYGRQAKRAHVA
;
A
#
# COMPACT_ATOMS: atom_id res chain seq x y z
N MET A 1 -5.86 -16.78 12.22
CA MET A 1 -5.77 -16.10 10.91
C MET A 1 -7.11 -15.57 10.38
N PRO A 2 -8.28 -16.25 10.44
CA PRO A 2 -9.48 -15.77 9.75
C PRO A 2 -10.06 -14.46 10.31
N VAL A 3 -9.96 -14.24 11.64
CA VAL A 3 -10.49 -13.04 12.28
C VAL A 3 -9.83 -11.76 11.74
N ASN A 4 -8.52 -11.78 11.51
CA ASN A 4 -7.81 -10.59 11.03
C ASN A 4 -8.23 -10.23 9.59
N ILE A 5 -8.46 -11.24 8.74
CA ILE A 5 -8.87 -11.04 7.33
C ILE A 5 -10.24 -10.35 7.28
N ILE A 6 -11.20 -10.81 8.09
CA ILE A 6 -12.55 -10.22 8.13
C ILE A 6 -12.48 -8.74 8.55
N ILE A 7 -11.66 -8.42 9.56
CA ILE A 7 -11.51 -7.04 10.04
C ILE A 7 -10.80 -6.18 8.98
N THR A 8 -9.71 -6.65 8.38
CA THR A 8 -9.03 -5.92 7.30
C THR A 8 -9.97 -5.65 6.13
N ALA A 9 -10.65 -6.67 5.63
CA ALA A 9 -11.62 -6.56 4.54
C ALA A 9 -12.75 -5.58 4.86
N PHE A 10 -13.22 -5.53 6.12
CA PHE A 10 -14.20 -4.54 6.56
C PHE A 10 -13.67 -3.10 6.40
N PHE A 11 -12.43 -2.82 6.81
CA PHE A 11 -11.83 -1.50 6.65
C PHE A 11 -11.51 -1.15 5.18
N GLU A 12 -11.16 -2.13 4.36
CA GLU A 12 -11.04 -1.95 2.90
C GLU A 12 -12.39 -1.59 2.27
N LEU A 13 -13.48 -2.28 2.65
CA LEU A 13 -14.84 -1.95 2.21
C LEU A 13 -15.25 -0.54 2.65
N LEU A 14 -14.93 -0.13 3.88
CA LEU A 14 -15.17 1.25 4.33
C LEU A 14 -14.42 2.27 3.46
N ALA A 15 -13.15 2.00 3.14
CA ALA A 15 -12.37 2.86 2.26
C ALA A 15 -12.95 2.91 0.83
N ILE A 16 -13.40 1.77 0.29
CA ILE A 16 -14.05 1.69 -1.02
C ILE A 16 -15.36 2.48 -1.03
N MET A 17 -16.22 2.29 -0.03
CA MET A 17 -17.48 3.03 0.08
C MET A 17 -17.25 4.53 0.21
N ALA A 18 -16.29 4.97 1.03
CA ALA A 18 -15.93 6.37 1.15
C ALA A 18 -15.40 6.96 -0.18
N GLY A 19 -14.56 6.20 -0.89
CA GLY A 19 -14.03 6.60 -2.19
C GLY A 19 -15.10 6.69 -3.28
N LEU A 20 -16.02 5.72 -3.34
CA LEU A 20 -17.14 5.72 -4.29
C LEU A 20 -18.15 6.82 -3.98
N TYR A 21 -18.45 7.06 -2.70
CA TYR A 21 -19.32 8.17 -2.27
C TYR A 21 -18.78 9.54 -2.69
N CYS A 22 -17.46 9.72 -2.72
CA CYS A 22 -16.79 10.95 -3.14
C CYS A 22 -16.20 10.88 -4.56
N TRP A 23 -16.61 9.91 -5.39
CA TRP A 23 -15.96 9.60 -6.67
C TRP A 23 -15.87 10.78 -7.64
N LYS A 24 -16.95 11.56 -7.74
CA LYS A 24 -17.03 12.71 -8.64
C LYS A 24 -16.00 13.78 -8.26
N GLU A 25 -15.74 13.91 -6.97
CA GLU A 25 -14.84 14.90 -6.40
C GLU A 25 -13.39 14.44 -6.36
N LEU A 26 -13.12 13.12 -6.32
CA LEU A 26 -11.75 12.59 -6.26
C LEU A 26 -10.92 13.02 -7.48
N SER A 27 -9.76 13.61 -7.24
CA SER A 27 -8.76 13.83 -8.29
C SER A 27 -8.11 12.52 -8.70
N LEU A 28 -7.44 12.54 -9.85
CA LEU A 28 -6.81 11.36 -10.45
C LEU A 28 -5.93 10.55 -9.47
N PRO A 29 -5.05 11.14 -8.63
CA PRO A 29 -4.24 10.36 -7.69
C PRO A 29 -5.09 9.58 -6.67
N TYR A 30 -6.19 10.16 -6.18
CA TYR A 30 -7.09 9.48 -5.25
C TYR A 30 -7.91 8.39 -5.95
N ARG A 31 -8.23 8.56 -7.24
CA ARG A 31 -8.85 7.48 -8.03
C ARG A 31 -7.93 6.29 -8.20
N PHE A 32 -6.63 6.52 -8.47
CA PHE A 32 -5.62 5.46 -8.50
C PHE A 32 -5.49 4.77 -7.13
N LEU A 33 -5.53 5.53 -6.04
CA LEU A 33 -5.53 4.96 -4.69
C LEU A 33 -6.79 4.11 -4.44
N LEU A 34 -7.97 4.54 -4.91
CA LEU A 34 -9.20 3.75 -4.79
C LEU A 34 -9.11 2.45 -5.57
N VAL A 35 -8.58 2.49 -6.81
CA VAL A 35 -8.29 1.27 -7.59
C VAL A 35 -7.33 0.34 -6.84
N GLN A 36 -6.31 0.89 -6.17
CA GLN A 36 -5.39 0.09 -5.36
C GLN A 36 -6.12 -0.62 -4.20
N VAL A 37 -7.01 0.06 -3.48
CA VAL A 37 -7.80 -0.56 -2.39
C VAL A 37 -8.76 -1.63 -2.93
N VAL A 38 -9.41 -1.38 -4.07
CA VAL A 38 -10.28 -2.39 -4.73
C VAL A 38 -9.48 -3.63 -5.13
N LEU A 39 -8.27 -3.46 -5.67
CA LEU A 39 -7.41 -4.59 -5.99
C LEU A 39 -6.95 -5.31 -4.72
N ALA A 40 -6.61 -4.59 -3.65
CA ALA A 40 -6.20 -5.20 -2.40
C ALA A 40 -7.23 -6.19 -1.86
N ILE A 41 -8.50 -5.76 -1.76
CA ILE A 41 -9.58 -6.64 -1.26
C ILE A 41 -9.83 -7.83 -2.20
N ILE A 42 -9.76 -7.63 -3.52
CA ILE A 42 -9.93 -8.72 -4.49
C ILE A 42 -8.84 -9.77 -4.30
N PHE A 43 -7.58 -9.35 -4.20
CA PHE A 43 -6.45 -10.24 -4.03
C PHE A 43 -6.44 -10.92 -2.65
N GLU A 44 -6.85 -10.22 -1.59
CA GLU A 44 -6.97 -10.80 -0.24
C GLU A 44 -8.08 -11.86 -0.17
N ILE A 45 -9.28 -11.55 -0.67
CA ILE A 45 -10.40 -12.51 -0.71
C ILE A 45 -10.06 -13.70 -1.60
N THR A 46 -9.50 -13.46 -2.79
CA THR A 46 -9.11 -14.53 -3.72
C THR A 46 -8.03 -15.42 -3.11
N GLY A 47 -7.01 -14.81 -2.49
CA GLY A 47 -5.96 -15.53 -1.79
C GLY A 47 -6.51 -16.38 -0.66
N TRP A 48 -7.40 -15.82 0.17
CA TRP A 48 -8.06 -16.58 1.24
C TRP A 48 -8.89 -17.74 0.70
N ALA A 49 -9.68 -17.52 -0.36
CA ALA A 49 -10.50 -18.55 -0.97
C ALA A 49 -9.67 -19.70 -1.56
N ILE A 50 -8.59 -19.40 -2.29
CA ILE A 50 -7.66 -20.41 -2.82
C ILE A 50 -7.07 -21.25 -1.69
N ASN A 51 -6.59 -20.60 -0.63
CA ASN A 51 -6.00 -21.31 0.50
C ASN A 51 -7.03 -22.19 1.22
N LYS A 52 -8.26 -21.69 1.41
CA LYS A 52 -9.30 -22.37 2.19
C LYS A 52 -10.01 -23.50 1.44
N PHE A 53 -10.29 -23.32 0.15
CA PHE A 53 -11.11 -24.25 -0.64
C PHE A 53 -10.28 -25.17 -1.54
N LEU A 54 -9.15 -24.68 -2.07
CA LEU A 54 -8.29 -25.47 -2.97
C LEU A 54 -7.09 -26.07 -2.24
N PHE A 55 -6.78 -25.64 -1.01
CA PHE A 55 -5.60 -26.06 -0.24
C PHE A 55 -4.28 -25.82 -0.97
N VAL A 56 -4.26 -24.86 -1.92
CA VAL A 56 -3.06 -24.49 -2.69
C VAL A 56 -2.40 -23.27 -2.07
N ASN A 57 -1.07 -23.25 -2.12
CA ASN A 57 -0.30 -22.08 -1.75
C ASN A 57 -0.55 -20.93 -2.76
N ASN A 58 -0.89 -19.75 -2.24
CA ASN A 58 -1.25 -18.56 -2.99
C ASN A 58 -0.11 -17.51 -3.08
N LEU A 59 1.14 -17.85 -2.72
CA LEU A 59 2.28 -16.93 -2.79
C LEU A 59 2.51 -16.32 -4.18
N TRP A 60 2.21 -17.07 -5.25
CA TRP A 60 2.30 -16.59 -6.63
C TRP A 60 1.34 -15.42 -6.91
N LEU A 61 0.15 -15.44 -6.30
CA LEU A 61 -0.85 -14.39 -6.42
C LEU A 61 -0.35 -13.11 -5.74
N PHE A 62 0.28 -13.26 -4.57
CA PHE A 62 0.92 -12.15 -3.87
C PHE A 62 2.14 -11.60 -4.64
N ASN A 63 2.93 -12.44 -5.31
CA ASN A 63 4.03 -11.97 -6.17
C ASN A 63 3.54 -11.01 -7.27
N ILE A 64 2.41 -11.30 -7.91
CA ILE A 64 1.79 -10.40 -8.90
C ILE A 64 1.26 -9.15 -8.20
N TYR A 65 0.49 -9.33 -7.13
CA TYR A 65 -0.18 -8.24 -6.43
C TYR A 65 0.79 -7.13 -6.00
N VAL A 66 1.91 -7.51 -5.39
CA VAL A 66 2.85 -6.55 -4.81
C VAL A 66 3.46 -5.65 -5.89
N ILE A 67 3.72 -6.17 -7.10
CA ILE A 67 4.17 -5.35 -8.23
C ILE A 67 3.10 -4.33 -8.60
N ILE A 68 1.86 -4.78 -8.78
CA ILE A 68 0.74 -3.90 -9.15
C ILE A 68 0.54 -2.82 -8.08
N GLU A 69 0.56 -3.20 -6.81
CA GLU A 69 0.42 -2.29 -5.67
C GLU A 69 1.51 -1.20 -5.69
N VAL A 70 2.77 -1.58 -5.83
CA VAL A 70 3.90 -0.64 -5.84
C VAL A 70 3.85 0.31 -7.03
N TRP A 71 3.44 -0.17 -8.21
CA TRP A 71 3.24 0.70 -9.37
C TRP A 71 2.15 1.74 -9.12
N LEU A 72 0.99 1.32 -8.60
CA LEU A 72 -0.10 2.24 -8.29
C LEU A 72 0.33 3.28 -7.25
N LEU A 73 0.95 2.84 -6.15
CA LEU A 73 1.40 3.74 -5.09
C LEU A 73 2.54 4.67 -5.55
N GLY A 74 3.47 4.18 -6.36
CA GLY A 74 4.55 4.99 -6.93
C GLY A 74 4.04 6.03 -7.92
N LEU A 75 3.05 5.67 -8.76
CA LEU A 75 2.39 6.61 -9.66
C LEU A 75 1.65 7.70 -8.88
N VAL A 76 0.86 7.31 -7.86
CA VAL A 76 0.19 8.26 -6.95
C VAL A 76 1.22 9.22 -6.33
N CYS A 77 2.30 8.70 -5.76
CA CYS A 77 3.37 9.51 -5.17
C CYS A 77 3.95 10.50 -6.19
N SER A 78 4.23 10.05 -7.41
CA SER A 78 4.80 10.88 -8.47
C SER A 78 3.88 12.03 -8.89
N MET A 79 2.55 11.87 -8.74
CA MET A 79 1.58 12.92 -9.05
C MET A 79 1.55 14.03 -8.00
N PHE A 80 1.87 13.71 -6.73
CA PHE A 80 1.95 14.69 -5.64
C PHE A 80 3.26 15.46 -5.57
N ILE A 81 4.32 14.95 -6.20
CA ILE A 81 5.60 15.64 -6.29
C ILE A 81 5.51 16.71 -7.38
N THR A 82 6.19 17.84 -7.22
CA THR A 82 6.25 18.91 -8.25
C THR A 82 7.51 18.79 -9.11
N THR A 83 8.65 18.45 -8.50
CA THR A 83 9.96 18.36 -9.15
C THR A 83 10.04 17.26 -10.21
N LYS A 84 10.21 17.65 -11.50
CA LYS A 84 10.32 16.71 -12.64
C LYS A 84 11.42 15.66 -12.46
N LYS A 85 12.59 16.05 -11.92
CA LYS A 85 13.72 15.14 -11.66
C LYS A 85 13.31 13.98 -10.74
N ILE A 86 12.60 14.29 -9.65
CA ILE A 86 12.15 13.26 -8.69
C ILE A 86 11.07 12.37 -9.31
N LYS A 87 10.14 12.91 -10.12
CA LYS A 87 9.17 12.10 -10.86
C LYS A 87 9.82 11.11 -11.82
N THR A 88 10.87 11.53 -12.53
CA THR A 88 11.63 10.66 -13.43
C THR A 88 12.36 9.58 -12.63
N LEU A 89 12.97 9.94 -11.50
CA LEU A 89 13.63 8.99 -10.61
C LEU A 89 12.66 7.92 -10.09
N ILE A 90 11.46 8.31 -9.65
CA ILE A 90 10.41 7.38 -9.23
C ILE A 90 10.10 6.37 -10.34
N ARG A 91 9.86 6.85 -11.57
CA ARG A 91 9.53 5.99 -12.71
C ARG A 91 10.66 5.04 -13.07
N LEU A 92 11.90 5.52 -13.07
CA LEU A 92 13.08 4.68 -13.30
C LEU A 92 13.20 3.58 -12.25
N LEU A 93 13.01 3.92 -10.96
CA LEU A 93 13.08 2.94 -9.88
C LEU A 93 11.94 1.92 -9.95
N LEU A 94 10.72 2.31 -10.34
CA LEU A 94 9.62 1.36 -10.60
C LEU A 94 9.99 0.35 -11.70
N VAL A 95 10.60 0.83 -12.79
CA VAL A 95 11.09 -0.06 -13.86
C VAL A 95 12.19 -0.99 -13.35
N LEU A 96 13.17 -0.47 -12.61
CA LEU A 96 14.25 -1.28 -12.03
C LEU A 96 13.73 -2.33 -11.03
N ILE A 97 12.77 -1.97 -10.18
CA ILE A 97 12.08 -2.91 -9.28
C ILE A 97 11.37 -4.01 -10.07
N THR A 98 10.72 -3.65 -11.18
CA THR A 98 10.04 -4.62 -12.06
C THR A 98 11.04 -5.58 -12.70
N ILE A 99 12.17 -5.08 -13.19
CA ILE A 99 13.25 -5.92 -13.73
C ILE A 99 13.80 -6.86 -12.65
N GLY A 100 14.05 -6.35 -11.44
CA GLY A 100 14.50 -7.16 -10.31
C GLY A 100 13.49 -8.24 -9.90
N TRP A 101 12.19 -7.93 -9.99
CA TRP A 101 11.12 -8.91 -9.78
C TRP A 101 11.13 -10.00 -10.85
N ILE A 102 11.16 -9.63 -12.14
CA ILE A 102 11.22 -10.57 -13.27
C ILE A 102 12.44 -11.47 -13.12
N ALA A 103 13.62 -10.90 -12.87
CA ALA A 103 14.85 -11.65 -12.66
C ALA A 103 14.72 -12.65 -11.50
N GLY A 104 14.10 -12.22 -10.38
CA GLY A 104 13.83 -13.11 -9.26
C GLY A 104 12.87 -14.24 -9.58
N VAL A 105 11.82 -13.98 -10.38
CA VAL A 105 10.90 -15.01 -10.87
C VAL A 105 11.61 -16.01 -11.78
N ILE A 106 12.55 -15.57 -12.64
CA ILE A 106 13.34 -16.45 -13.50
C ILE A 106 14.27 -17.35 -12.68
N VAL A 107 14.91 -16.81 -11.64
CA VAL A 107 15.93 -17.54 -10.85
C VAL A 107 15.30 -18.48 -9.82
N LYS A 108 14.27 -18.03 -9.09
CA LYS A 108 13.66 -18.79 -7.98
C LYS A 108 12.37 -19.51 -8.37
N GLY A 109 11.81 -19.17 -9.54
CA GLY A 109 10.50 -19.63 -9.96
C GLY A 109 9.37 -18.73 -9.48
N PHE A 110 8.23 -18.84 -10.17
CA PHE A 110 7.05 -17.99 -9.95
C PHE A 110 6.30 -18.28 -8.63
N PHE A 111 6.42 -19.50 -8.12
CA PHE A 111 5.74 -19.96 -6.91
C PHE A 111 6.52 -19.63 -5.62
N GLU A 112 7.78 -19.23 -5.73
CA GLU A 112 8.57 -18.77 -4.59
C GLU A 112 8.40 -17.27 -4.36
N PHE A 113 8.21 -16.87 -3.10
CA PHE A 113 8.00 -15.47 -2.76
C PHE A 113 9.33 -14.71 -2.70
N ASN A 114 9.43 -13.62 -3.46
CA ASN A 114 10.69 -12.88 -3.59
C ASN A 114 10.87 -11.81 -2.51
N ASN A 115 11.19 -12.24 -1.28
CA ASN A 115 11.32 -11.39 -0.10
C ASN A 115 12.16 -10.12 -0.32
N TRP A 116 13.32 -10.24 -0.97
CA TRP A 116 14.24 -9.10 -1.15
C TRP A 116 13.67 -8.00 -2.02
N VAL A 117 12.92 -8.37 -3.06
CA VAL A 117 12.23 -7.40 -3.92
C VAL A 117 11.12 -6.68 -3.15
N VAL A 118 10.37 -7.40 -2.32
CA VAL A 118 9.33 -6.81 -1.46
C VAL A 118 9.94 -5.84 -0.44
N VAL A 119 11.09 -6.17 0.14
CA VAL A 119 11.82 -5.25 1.04
C VAL A 119 12.27 -4.00 0.28
N ALA A 120 12.85 -4.15 -0.92
CA ALA A 120 13.26 -3.01 -1.74
C ALA A 120 12.07 -2.10 -2.12
N MET A 121 10.93 -2.69 -2.45
CA MET A 121 9.67 -1.99 -2.70
C MET A 121 9.16 -1.24 -1.48
N ALA A 122 9.21 -1.85 -0.30
CA ALA A 122 8.79 -1.23 0.95
C ALA A 122 9.67 -0.01 1.28
N ILE A 123 11.00 -0.15 1.13
CA ILE A 123 11.95 0.96 1.28
C ILE A 123 11.63 2.08 0.29
N PHE A 124 11.39 1.73 -0.98
CA PHE A 124 10.99 2.69 -2.00
C PHE A 124 9.74 3.47 -1.59
N CYS A 125 8.67 2.78 -1.15
CA CYS A 125 7.44 3.44 -0.70
C CYS A 125 7.69 4.36 0.48
N VAL A 126 8.44 3.91 1.49
CA VAL A 126 8.77 4.72 2.68
C VAL A 126 9.53 5.99 2.28
N VAL A 127 10.62 5.85 1.52
CA VAL A 127 11.48 6.99 1.12
C VAL A 127 10.69 8.02 0.30
N PHE A 128 9.98 7.59 -0.74
CA PHE A 128 9.30 8.54 -1.63
C PHE A 128 8.07 9.17 -1.00
N TYR A 129 7.32 8.46 -0.16
CA TYR A 129 6.24 9.10 0.59
C TYR A 129 6.75 10.03 1.67
N MET A 130 7.91 9.78 2.30
CA MET A 130 8.56 10.77 3.17
C MET A 130 8.97 12.03 2.40
N ILE A 131 9.58 11.88 1.22
CA ILE A 131 9.94 13.03 0.35
C ILE A 131 8.68 13.80 -0.07
N ALA A 132 7.62 13.11 -0.47
CA ALA A 132 6.38 13.75 -0.88
C ALA A 132 5.71 14.48 0.30
N LEU A 133 5.74 13.87 1.49
CA LEU A 133 5.24 14.49 2.72
C LEU A 133 6.03 15.76 3.08
N PHE A 134 7.36 15.69 3.04
CA PHE A 134 8.26 16.81 3.30
C PHE A 134 8.03 17.98 2.34
N ASN A 135 7.89 17.70 1.04
CA ASN A 135 7.54 18.74 0.06
C ASN A 135 6.16 19.34 0.33
N SER A 136 5.17 18.53 0.73
CA SER A 136 3.84 19.04 1.03
C SER A 136 3.76 19.88 2.31
N SER A 137 4.60 19.59 3.31
CA SER A 137 4.59 20.27 4.60
C SER A 137 5.34 21.60 4.58
N ILE A 138 6.48 21.68 3.90
CA ILE A 138 7.29 22.91 3.85
C ILE A 138 6.60 24.01 3.04
N PHE A 139 5.97 23.65 1.92
CA PHE A 139 5.39 24.61 0.99
C PHE A 139 3.88 24.84 1.22
N GLY A 140 3.29 24.21 2.25
CA GLY A 140 1.85 24.26 2.52
C GLY A 140 1.46 25.23 3.63
N HIS A 141 0.67 26.27 3.32
CA HIS A 141 0.11 27.20 4.32
C HIS A 141 -1.09 26.65 5.12
N LYS A 142 -1.56 25.43 4.81
CA LYS A 142 -2.71 24.79 5.50
C LYS A 142 -2.24 23.89 6.63
N LYS A 143 -3.04 23.80 7.71
CA LYS A 143 -2.83 22.84 8.82
C LYS A 143 -2.53 21.45 8.26
N VAL A 144 -1.30 20.95 8.48
CA VAL A 144 -0.75 19.73 7.87
C VAL A 144 -1.65 18.51 8.11
N LEU A 145 -2.15 18.34 9.33
CA LEU A 145 -3.04 17.22 9.72
C LEU A 145 -4.40 17.24 9.02
N ALA A 146 -4.84 18.40 8.52
CA ALA A 146 -6.11 18.52 7.81
C ALA A 146 -6.00 18.16 6.32
N GLN A 147 -4.78 17.94 5.81
CA GLN A 147 -4.55 17.60 4.42
C GLN A 147 -4.79 16.10 4.18
N PRO A 148 -5.70 15.70 3.28
CA PRO A 148 -5.97 14.28 3.04
C PRO A 148 -4.73 13.49 2.58
N PHE A 149 -3.85 14.14 1.82
CA PHE A 149 -2.59 13.54 1.37
C PHE A 149 -1.66 13.18 2.54
N PHE A 150 -1.64 13.99 3.61
CA PHE A 150 -0.85 13.69 4.80
C PHE A 150 -1.25 12.34 5.42
N LEU A 151 -2.56 12.09 5.53
CA LEU A 151 -3.08 10.82 6.06
C LEU A 151 -2.69 9.63 5.18
N VAL A 152 -2.80 9.78 3.85
CA VAL A 152 -2.37 8.73 2.89
C VAL A 152 -0.88 8.45 3.03
N ALA A 153 -0.05 9.48 3.09
CA ALA A 153 1.40 9.32 3.19
C ALA A 153 1.81 8.64 4.50
N ILE A 154 1.26 9.07 5.64
CA ILE A 154 1.53 8.44 6.92
C ILE A 154 1.03 7.00 6.96
N ALA A 155 -0.16 6.71 6.42
CA ALA A 155 -0.69 5.35 6.33
C ALA A 155 0.26 4.41 5.58
N ILE A 156 0.79 4.87 4.44
CA ILE A 156 1.72 4.10 3.60
C ILE A 156 3.08 3.96 4.29
N ILE A 157 3.63 5.02 4.87
CA ILE A 157 4.92 4.98 5.57
C ILE A 157 4.86 4.00 6.74
N ILE A 158 3.87 4.11 7.62
CA ILE A 158 3.73 3.22 8.79
C ILE A 158 3.59 1.76 8.32
N TYR A 159 2.73 1.50 7.33
CA TYR A 159 2.54 0.15 6.79
C TYR A 159 3.84 -0.45 6.25
N TYR A 160 4.48 0.21 5.29
CA TYR A 160 5.69 -0.36 4.67
C TYR A 160 6.90 -0.36 5.60
N ALA A 161 7.00 0.56 6.56
CA ALA A 161 8.03 0.52 7.58
C ALA A 161 7.93 -0.76 8.44
N THR A 162 6.71 -1.26 8.69
CA THR A 162 6.53 -2.54 9.40
C THR A 162 6.73 -3.78 8.52
N ILE A 163 6.50 -3.67 7.20
CA ILE A 163 6.74 -4.74 6.23
C ILE A 163 8.23 -5.06 6.09
N ILE A 164 9.11 -4.05 6.17
CA ILE A 164 10.57 -4.25 6.03
C ILE A 164 11.12 -5.30 7.02
N PRO A 165 10.99 -5.12 8.36
CA PRO A 165 11.47 -6.12 9.30
C PRO A 165 10.66 -7.41 9.25
N LEU A 166 9.36 -7.36 8.97
CA LEU A 166 8.52 -8.55 8.84
C LEU A 166 9.07 -9.49 7.77
N ILE A 167 9.19 -9.02 6.53
CA ILE A 167 9.60 -9.83 5.38
C ILE A 167 11.11 -10.11 5.42
N GLY A 168 11.92 -9.15 5.88
CA GLY A 168 13.37 -9.31 5.99
C GLY A 168 13.78 -10.40 6.99
N LEU A 169 13.03 -10.56 8.09
CA LEU A 169 13.32 -11.55 9.14
C LEU A 169 12.47 -12.82 9.02
N MET A 170 11.43 -12.85 8.17
CA MET A 170 10.46 -13.94 8.14
C MET A 170 11.10 -15.32 7.98
N ASN A 171 12.01 -15.45 7.02
CA ASN A 171 12.65 -16.74 6.73
C ASN A 171 13.44 -17.29 7.91
N GLN A 172 14.07 -16.41 8.69
CA GLN A 172 14.81 -16.78 9.89
C GLN A 172 13.85 -17.08 11.05
N LEU A 173 12.88 -16.21 11.29
CA LEU A 173 11.93 -16.37 12.40
C LEU A 173 11.04 -17.59 12.25
N VAL A 174 10.65 -17.97 11.03
CA VAL A 174 9.87 -19.19 10.81
C VAL A 174 10.69 -20.45 11.15
N ARG A 175 12.01 -20.42 10.99
CA ARG A 175 12.91 -21.53 11.35
C ARG A 175 13.22 -21.55 12.84
N ASP A 176 13.52 -20.39 13.41
CA ASP A 176 14.08 -20.29 14.77
C ASP A 176 12.99 -20.13 15.84
N ASN A 177 11.91 -19.37 15.57
CA ASN A 177 10.88 -19.06 16.55
C ASN A 177 9.53 -18.67 15.92
N LEU A 178 8.69 -19.69 15.65
CA LEU A 178 7.36 -19.52 15.06
C LEU A 178 6.42 -18.62 15.90
N TYR A 179 6.62 -18.55 17.22
CA TYR A 179 5.83 -17.68 18.10
C TYR A 179 6.09 -16.20 17.81
N ILE A 180 7.35 -15.80 17.65
CA ILE A 180 7.72 -14.42 17.29
C ILE A 180 7.22 -14.07 15.88
N ALA A 181 7.38 -14.98 14.91
CA ALA A 181 6.85 -14.78 13.56
C ALA A 181 5.34 -14.48 13.57
N ASN A 182 4.56 -15.28 14.31
CA ASN A 182 3.12 -15.08 14.46
C ASN A 182 2.76 -13.74 15.13
N ARG A 183 3.55 -13.26 16.09
CA ARG A 183 3.36 -11.94 16.72
C ARG A 183 3.60 -10.81 15.73
N LEU A 184 4.66 -10.88 14.93
CA LEU A 184 4.93 -9.89 13.89
C LEU A 184 3.84 -9.84 12.83
N PHE A 185 3.32 -10.99 12.39
CA PHE A 185 2.17 -11.04 11.48
C PHE A 185 0.93 -10.36 12.05
N LYS A 186 0.65 -10.53 13.35
CA LYS A 186 -0.46 -9.84 14.02
C LYS A 186 -0.26 -8.33 14.05
N ILE A 187 0.95 -7.86 14.33
CA ILE A 187 1.28 -6.43 14.28
C ILE A 187 1.03 -5.88 12.88
N ASN A 188 1.51 -6.58 11.84
CA ASN A 188 1.29 -6.16 10.45
C ASN A 188 -0.20 -6.09 10.08
N ALA A 189 -1.01 -7.05 10.53
CA ALA A 189 -2.46 -7.02 10.34
C ALA A 189 -3.10 -5.79 11.00
N SER A 190 -2.71 -5.46 12.24
CA SER A 190 -3.19 -4.24 12.92
C SER A 190 -2.79 -2.96 12.18
N VAL A 191 -1.59 -2.92 11.60
CA VAL A 191 -1.12 -1.78 10.81
C VAL A 191 -1.82 -1.69 9.46
N ALA A 192 -2.16 -2.83 8.83
CA ALA A 192 -2.99 -2.86 7.62
C ALA A 192 -4.38 -2.27 7.87
N ILE A 193 -5.02 -2.64 8.98
CA ILE A 193 -6.30 -2.05 9.42
C ILE A 193 -6.17 -0.54 9.58
N LEU A 194 -5.12 -0.08 10.28
CA LEU A 194 -4.84 1.35 10.45
C LEU A 194 -4.64 2.06 9.11
N ARG A 195 -3.90 1.45 8.17
CA ARG A 195 -3.68 1.99 6.82
C ARG A 195 -5.01 2.25 6.12
N TYR A 196 -5.89 1.26 6.05
CA TYR A 196 -7.16 1.41 5.35
C TYR A 196 -8.14 2.36 6.05
N ALA A 197 -8.14 2.39 7.39
CA ALA A 197 -8.90 3.38 8.15
C ALA A 197 -8.47 4.82 7.79
N LEU A 198 -7.16 5.08 7.75
CA LEU A 198 -6.61 6.39 7.39
C LEU A 198 -6.90 6.75 5.92
N ILE A 199 -6.85 5.79 4.99
CA ILE A 199 -7.21 6.00 3.58
C ILE A 199 -8.70 6.33 3.45
N ALA A 200 -9.59 5.64 4.18
CA ALA A 200 -11.02 5.94 4.19
C ALA A 200 -11.30 7.38 4.65
N ILE A 201 -10.66 7.80 5.76
CA ILE A 201 -10.74 9.17 6.27
C ILE A 201 -10.21 10.16 5.24
N ALA A 202 -9.11 9.84 4.55
CA ALA A 202 -8.55 10.69 3.51
C ALA A 202 -9.51 10.89 2.34
N PHE A 203 -10.16 9.83 1.84
CA PHE A 203 -11.18 9.97 0.78
C PHE A 203 -12.33 10.88 1.20
N TYR A 204 -12.87 10.66 2.41
CA TYR A 204 -13.96 11.46 2.92
C TYR A 204 -13.58 12.94 3.11
N LEU A 205 -12.41 13.21 3.71
CA LEU A 205 -11.91 14.58 3.89
C LEU A 205 -11.67 15.28 2.56
N TYR A 206 -11.10 14.57 1.58
CA TYR A 206 -10.87 15.11 0.25
C TYR A 206 -12.19 15.49 -0.44
N GLY A 207 -13.16 14.58 -0.47
CA GLY A 207 -14.46 14.86 -1.07
C GLY A 207 -15.20 16.02 -0.39
N ARG A 208 -15.15 16.11 0.95
CA ARG A 208 -15.76 17.23 1.68
C ARG A 208 -15.09 18.57 1.37
N GLN A 209 -13.76 18.59 1.25
CA GLN A 209 -13.01 19.81 0.92
C GLN A 209 -13.30 20.27 -0.51
N ALA A 210 -13.36 19.34 -1.47
CA ALA A 210 -13.71 19.63 -2.86
C ALA A 210 -15.13 20.17 -2.99
N LYS A 211 -16.13 19.57 -2.33
CA LYS A 211 -17.52 20.07 -2.33
C LYS A 211 -17.63 21.51 -1.82
N ARG A 212 -16.90 21.86 -0.75
CA ARG A 212 -16.89 23.22 -0.19
C ARG A 212 -16.28 24.24 -1.15
N ALA A 213 -15.23 23.86 -1.88
CA ALA A 213 -14.59 24.74 -2.86
C ALA A 213 -15.46 25.01 -4.10
N HIS A 214 -16.46 24.17 -4.39
CA HIS A 214 -17.42 24.39 -5.48
C HIS A 214 -18.61 25.29 -5.09
N VAL A 215 -18.85 25.47 -3.78
CA VAL A 215 -19.97 26.29 -3.25
C VAL A 215 -19.51 27.71 -2.88
N ALA A 216 -18.20 27.93 -2.78
CA ALA A 216 -17.57 29.23 -2.56
C ALA A 216 -17.20 29.89 -3.89
#